data_AF-K0S075-F1
#
_entry.id   AF-K0S075-F1
#
_cell.length_a   1.000
_cell.length_b   1.000
_cell.length_c   1.000
_cell.angle_alpha   90.00
_cell.angle_beta   90.00
_cell.angle_gamma   90.00
#
_symmetry.space_group_name_H-M   'P 1'
#
loop_
_entity.id
_entity.type
_entity.pdbx_description
1 polymer ?
#
loop_
_entity_poly.entity_id
_entity_poly.type
_entity_poly.pdbx_seq_one_letter_code
_entity_poly.pdbx_strand_id
1 'polypeptide(L)' 'MAADLFCPSFRSDEELDCYLRSIAPPRELVCPITQEVLKDPVVAADGHTYERASLLTWYSMG' A
#
# COMPACT_ATOMS: atom_id res chain seq x y z
N MET A 1 31.49 14.14 4.85
CA MET A 1 31.02 13.54 3.59
C MET A 1 30.30 12.25 3.91
N ALA A 2 28.98 12.29 4.05
CA ALA A 2 28.06 11.14 3.98
C ALA A 2 26.70 11.57 4.58
N ALA A 3 25.85 12.19 3.75
CA ALA A 3 24.41 12.25 4.01
C ALA A 3 23.57 12.35 2.72
N ASP A 4 24.19 12.52 1.56
CA ASP A 4 23.48 12.90 0.32
C ASP A 4 22.99 11.73 -0.54
N LEU A 5 22.75 10.52 -0.02
CA LEU A 5 22.54 9.37 -0.91
C LEU A 5 21.14 8.76 -1.01
N PHE A 6 20.13 9.03 -0.16
CA PHE A 6 18.80 8.47 -0.45
C PHE A 6 17.62 9.15 0.27
N CYS A 7 17.66 10.47 0.48
CA CYS A 7 16.46 11.22 0.88
C CYS A 7 16.31 12.41 -0.06
N PRO A 8 15.17 12.58 -0.77
CA PRO A 8 14.90 13.84 -1.44
C PRO A 8 15.00 14.95 -0.40
N SER A 9 15.60 16.08 -0.75
CA SER A 9 15.90 17.18 0.18
C SER A 9 14.62 17.92 0.60
N PHE A 10 13.70 17.25 1.28
CA PHE A 10 12.45 17.84 1.76
C PHE A 10 12.78 18.87 2.85
N ARG A 11 12.31 20.09 2.65
CA ARG A 11 12.57 21.25 3.51
C ARG A 11 11.57 21.35 4.66
N SER A 12 10.50 20.55 4.64
CA SER A 12 9.46 20.49 5.68
C SER A 12 8.67 19.18 5.64
N ASP A 13 7.96 18.89 6.73
CA ASP A 13 7.00 17.76 6.83
C ASP A 13 5.87 17.88 5.79
N GLU A 14 5.45 19.11 5.46
CA GLU A 14 4.44 19.38 4.44
C GLU A 14 4.91 18.97 3.04
N GLU A 15 6.18 19.24 2.69
CA GLU A 15 6.76 18.81 1.41
C GLU A 15 6.83 17.28 1.30
N LEU A 16 7.16 16.60 2.41
CA LEU A 16 7.16 15.13 2.49
C LEU A 16 5.74 14.57 2.29
N ASP A 17 4.74 15.13 2.96
CA ASP A 17 3.35 14.70 2.85
C ASP A 17 2.80 14.85 1.43
N CYS A 18 3.07 15.98 0.77
CA CYS A 18 2.70 16.17 -0.64
C CYS A 18 3.34 15.13 -1.55
N TYR A 19 4.63 14.84 -1.37
CA TYR A 19 5.33 13.84 -2.14
C TYR A 19 4.77 12.44 -1.90
N LEU A 20 4.61 12.02 -0.65
CA LEU A 20 4.04 10.71 -0.29
C LEU A 20 2.66 10.52 -0.90
N ARG A 21 1.79 11.55 -0.86
CA ARG A 21 0.47 11.51 -1.52
C ARG A 21 0.57 11.38 -3.04
N SER A 22 1.61 11.95 -3.66
CA SER A 22 1.81 11.89 -5.12
C SER A 22 2.29 10.52 -5.62
N ILE A 23 2.98 9.74 -4.78
CA ILE A 23 3.48 8.40 -5.14
C ILE A 23 2.66 7.27 -4.53
N ALA A 24 1.73 7.57 -3.62
CA ALA A 24 0.87 6.58 -3.00
C ALA A 24 0.01 5.88 -4.06
N PRO A 25 -0.04 4.54 -4.06
CA PRO A 25 -0.89 3.82 -4.98
C PRO A 25 -2.38 4.15 -4.73
N PRO A 26 -3.22 4.16 -5.78
CA PRO A 26 -4.67 4.19 -5.63
C PRO A 26 -5.17 3.09 -4.69
N ARG A 27 -6.21 3.38 -3.90
CA ARG A 27 -6.75 2.46 -2.89
C ARG A 27 -7.27 1.16 -3.50
N GLU A 28 -7.78 1.20 -4.74
CA GLU A 28 -8.26 -0.01 -5.44
C GLU A 28 -7.15 -1.01 -5.76
N LEU A 29 -5.88 -0.59 -5.72
CA LEU A 29 -4.71 -1.44 -5.98
C LEU A 29 -4.09 -2.00 -4.69
N VAL A 30 -4.64 -1.67 -3.53
CA VAL A 30 -4.11 -2.04 -2.21
C VAL A 30 -5.05 -3.04 -1.54
N CYS A 31 -4.49 -4.13 -1.03
CA CYS A 31 -5.24 -5.13 -0.30
C CYS A 31 -5.74 -4.57 1.04
N PRO A 32 -7.05 -4.65 1.36
CA PRO A 32 -7.59 -4.16 2.62
C PRO A 32 -7.01 -4.87 3.86
N ILE A 33 -6.57 -6.12 3.72
CA ILE A 33 -6.04 -6.93 4.84
C ILE A 33 -4.56 -6.61 5.08
N THR A 34 -3.72 -6.65 4.04
CA THR A 34 -2.27 -6.50 4.21
C THR A 34 -1.81 -5.05 4.17
N GLN A 35 -2.63 -4.12 3.66
CA GLN A 35 -2.25 -2.73 3.40
C GLN A 35 -1.05 -2.63 2.41
N GLU A 36 -0.84 -3.66 1.59
CA GLU A 36 0.17 -3.69 0.53
C GLU A 36 -0.48 -3.71 -0.85
N VAL A 37 0.30 -3.33 -1.88
CA VAL A 37 -0.13 -3.43 -3.29
C VAL A 37 -0.42 -4.90 -3.64
N LEU A 38 -1.58 -5.13 -4.27
CA LEU A 38 -2.04 -6.44 -4.70
C LEU A 38 -1.07 -7.09 -5.70
N LYS A 39 -0.69 -8.35 -5.46
CA LYS A 39 0.10 -9.16 -6.39
C LYS A 39 -0.76 -10.19 -7.11
N ASP A 40 -1.65 -10.87 -6.38
CA ASP A 40 -2.65 -11.81 -6.92
C ASP A 40 -4.06 -11.38 -6.48
N PRO A 41 -4.65 -10.39 -7.19
CA PRO A 41 -5.94 -9.80 -6.82
C PRO A 41 -7.09 -10.79 -7.02
N VAL A 42 -7.91 -10.95 -5.97
CA VAL A 42 -9.14 -11.75 -5.99
C VAL A 42 -10.31 -10.90 -5.50
N VAL A 43 -11.35 -10.81 -6.32
CA VAL A 43 -12.59 -10.11 -5.96
C VAL A 43 -13.45 -11.04 -5.09
N ALA A 44 -13.81 -10.58 -3.90
CA ALA A 44 -14.73 -11.30 -3.02
C ALA A 44 -16.19 -10.87 -3.28
N ALA A 45 -17.14 -11.59 -2.66
CA ALA A 45 -18.57 -11.37 -2.88
C ALA A 45 -19.09 -10.01 -2.38
N ASP A 46 -18.34 -9.34 -1.51
CA ASP A 46 -18.63 -7.98 -1.03
C ASP A 46 -18.19 -6.88 -2.01
N GLY A 47 -17.53 -7.25 -3.10
CA GLY A 47 -17.04 -6.33 -4.13
C GLY A 47 -15.64 -5.76 -3.85
N HIS A 48 -14.97 -6.15 -2.76
CA HIS A 48 -13.59 -5.74 -2.50
C HIS A 48 -12.59 -6.69 -3.15
N THR A 49 -11.41 -6.16 -3.48
CA THR A 49 -10.30 -6.95 -4.02
C THR A 49 -9.28 -7.20 -2.93
N TYR A 50 -8.93 -8.47 -2.73
CA TYR A 50 -7.99 -8.92 -1.72
C TYR A 50 -6.81 -9.64 -2.35
N GLU A 51 -5.70 -9.71 -1.62
CA GLU A 51 -4.60 -10.62 -1.94
C GLU A 51 -5.05 -12.06 -1.67
N ARG A 52 -4.87 -12.97 -2.63
CA ARG A 52 -5.37 -14.35 -2.54
C ARG A 52 -4.93 -15.03 -1.24
N ALA A 53 -3.64 -14.94 -0.91
CA ALA A 53 -3.08 -15.60 0.26
C ALA A 53 -3.70 -15.09 1.57
N SER A 54 -3.93 -13.78 1.65
CA SER A 54 -4.52 -13.11 2.81
C SER A 54 -6.00 -13.44 2.96
N LEU A 55 -6.74 -13.45 1.85
CA LEU A 55 -8.15 -13.81 1.85
C LEU A 55 -8.35 -15.26 2.31
N LEU A 56 -7.56 -16.20 1.78
CA LEU A 56 -7.62 -17.61 2.20
C LEU A 56 -7.25 -17.80 3.67
N THR A 57 -6.22 -17.11 4.15
CA THR A 57 -5.84 -17.12 5.56
C THR A 57 -6.98 -16.61 6.43
N TRP A 58 -7.59 -15.47 6.07
CA TRP A 58 -8.71 -14.92 6.80
C TRP A 58 -9.91 -15.87 6.83
N TYR A 59 -10.28 -16.46 5.69
CA TYR A 59 -11.35 -17.48 5.64
C TYR A 59 -11.06 -18.71 6.50
N SER A 60 -9.79 -19.08 6.66
CA SER A 60 -9.39 -20.20 7.52
C SER A 60 -9.49 -19.87 9.02
N MET A 61 -9.50 -18.58 9.38
CA MET A 61 -9.55 -18.12 10.78
C MET A 61 -10.96 -18.09 11.36
N GLY A 62 -12.00 -18.05 10.53
CA GLY A 62 -13.41 -18.17 10.94
C GLY A 62 -14.05 -16.85 11.33
#